data_AF-A3LQJ5-F1
#
_entry.id   AF-A3LQJ5-F1
#
_cell.length_a   1.000
_cell.length_b   1.000
_cell.length_c   1.000
_cell.angle_alpha   90.00
_cell.angle_beta   90.00
_cell.angle_gamma   90.00
#
_symmetry.space_group_name_H-M   'P 1'
#
loop_
_entity.id
_entity.type
_entity.pdbx_description
1 polymer ?
#
loop_
_entity_poly.entity_id
_entity_poly.type
_entity_poly.pdbx_seq_one_letter_code
_entity_poly.pdbx_strand_id
1 'polypeptide(L)'
;GKIDDIPQIDELYHEKNVHVVNGDNKASRFHVDLYQLDKNEAGVRHSALLDGNHYFQFENLKTGEYELIVDSYDFILSNSRFRVQVDEEADIVQVFEDYLASRSFNRSSIFNVTESTPLVLSVKEPKQFYESASGSIMDMVYNSPLGFIFKNRLYTIIFFICLSIMAAPTILQYINPELA
;
A
#
# COMPACT_ATOMS: atom_id res chain seq x y z
N GLY A 1 -20.18 -0.54 -1.61
CA GLY A 1 -18.88 -1.17 -1.88
C GLY A 1 -18.28 -1.70 -0.61
N LYS A 2 -17.15 -2.41 -0.70
CA LYS A 2 -16.38 -2.98 0.42
C LYS A 2 -14.89 -2.74 0.19
N ILE A 3 -14.16 -2.41 1.24
CA ILE A 3 -12.68 -2.41 1.23
C ILE A 3 -12.19 -3.72 1.84
N ASP A 4 -11.33 -4.43 1.12
CA ASP A 4 -10.79 -5.73 1.51
C ASP A 4 -9.27 -5.72 1.61
N ASP A 5 -8.71 -6.84 2.10
CA ASP A 5 -7.27 -7.06 2.25
C ASP A 5 -6.56 -6.04 3.18
N ILE A 6 -7.30 -5.45 4.12
CA ILE A 6 -6.73 -4.50 5.09
C ILE A 6 -5.78 -5.26 6.03
N PRO A 7 -4.46 -5.00 5.99
CA PRO A 7 -3.49 -5.79 6.73
C PRO A 7 -3.62 -5.62 8.25
N GLN A 8 -3.24 -6.66 8.99
CA GLN A 8 -3.05 -6.58 10.43
C GLN A 8 -1.77 -5.77 10.74
N ILE A 9 -1.90 -4.73 11.56
CA ILE A 9 -0.82 -3.75 11.74
C ILE A 9 0.28 -4.28 12.64
N ASP A 10 -0.07 -5.14 13.61
CA ASP A 10 0.90 -5.80 14.48
C ASP A 10 1.87 -6.68 13.67
N GLU A 11 1.38 -7.40 12.66
CA GLU A 11 2.21 -8.20 11.74
C GLU A 11 3.12 -7.32 10.89
N LEU A 12 2.62 -6.19 10.39
CA LEU A 12 3.42 -5.23 9.61
C LEU A 12 4.59 -4.63 10.43
N TYR A 13 4.34 -4.31 11.70
CA TYR A 13 5.37 -3.76 12.57
C TYR A 13 6.42 -4.82 12.95
N HIS A 14 5.99 -6.00 13.38
CA HIS A 14 6.90 -7.03 13.88
C HIS A 14 7.69 -7.74 12.78
N GLU A 15 7.10 -7.97 11.60
CA GLU A 15 7.75 -8.75 10.54
C GLU A 15 8.47 -7.87 9.52
N LYS A 16 7.92 -6.69 9.23
CA LYS A 16 8.40 -5.82 8.13
C LYS A 16 8.95 -4.48 8.62
N ASN A 17 8.93 -4.22 9.93
CA ASN A 17 9.35 -2.96 10.53
C ASN A 17 8.63 -1.74 9.91
N VAL A 18 7.37 -1.94 9.49
CA VAL A 18 6.55 -0.89 8.89
C VAL A 18 5.69 -0.25 9.97
N HIS A 19 5.83 1.05 10.15
CA HIS A 19 5.02 1.84 11.07
C HIS A 19 3.78 2.39 10.37
N VAL A 20 2.59 1.97 10.79
CA VAL A 20 1.32 2.59 10.39
C VAL A 20 0.88 3.55 11.49
N VAL A 21 0.78 4.84 11.16
CA VAL A 21 0.37 5.88 12.12
C VAL A 21 -1.13 5.73 12.41
N ASN A 22 -1.52 5.63 13.69
CA ASN A 22 -2.92 5.48 14.15
C ASN A 22 -3.63 4.19 13.67
N GLY A 23 -2.96 3.05 13.81
CA GLY A 23 -3.42 1.77 13.31
C GLY A 23 -4.76 1.23 13.84
N ASP A 24 -5.23 1.69 14.99
CA ASP A 24 -6.46 1.19 15.61
C ASP A 24 -7.75 1.75 14.96
N ASN A 25 -7.66 2.87 14.23
CA ASN A 25 -8.83 3.55 13.66
C ASN A 25 -8.86 3.48 12.13
N LYS A 26 -8.79 2.25 11.58
CA LYS A 26 -8.63 2.00 10.14
C LYS A 26 -9.80 2.55 9.32
N ALA A 27 -11.04 2.29 9.74
CA ALA A 27 -12.24 2.65 8.98
C ALA A 27 -12.43 4.17 8.83
N SER A 28 -12.10 4.97 9.85
CA SER A 28 -12.29 6.43 9.79
C SER A 28 -11.22 7.15 8.96
N ARG A 29 -10.17 6.44 8.52
CA ARG A 29 -9.04 7.00 7.76
C ARG A 29 -9.14 6.73 6.27
N PHE A 30 -10.28 6.17 5.85
CA PHE A 30 -10.71 6.14 4.47
C PHE A 30 -11.71 7.25 4.20
N HIS A 31 -11.65 7.77 2.99
CA HIS A 31 -12.57 8.76 2.47
C HIS A 31 -13.27 8.20 1.25
N VAL A 32 -14.59 8.21 1.27
CA VAL A 32 -15.41 7.68 0.18
C VAL A 32 -16.35 8.79 -0.28
N ASP A 33 -16.07 9.32 -1.45
CA ASP A 33 -16.82 10.41 -2.05
C ASP A 33 -17.36 10.02 -3.42
N LEU A 34 -18.58 10.45 -3.71
CA LEU A 34 -19.25 10.29 -4.99
C LEU A 34 -19.64 11.68 -5.51
N TYR A 35 -19.12 12.04 -6.67
CA TYR A 35 -19.35 13.32 -7.31
C TYR A 35 -20.25 13.16 -8.52
N GLN A 36 -21.34 13.91 -8.59
CA GLN A 36 -22.20 13.92 -9.77
C GLN A 36 -21.54 14.71 -10.91
N LEU A 37 -21.64 14.17 -12.13
CA LEU A 37 -20.96 14.70 -13.32
C LEU A 37 -21.91 15.38 -14.31
N ASP A 38 -23.21 15.21 -14.12
CA ASP A 38 -24.22 15.82 -14.99
C ASP A 38 -24.11 17.33 -14.99
N LYS A 39 -24.16 17.95 -16.17
CA LYS A 39 -23.88 19.39 -16.37
C LYS A 39 -24.72 20.33 -15.49
N ASN A 40 -25.91 19.91 -15.06
CA ASN A 40 -26.83 20.73 -14.26
C ASN A 40 -26.60 20.57 -12.74
N GLU A 41 -26.03 19.44 -12.31
CA GLU A 41 -25.77 19.11 -10.90
C GLU A 41 -24.27 18.81 -10.67
N ALA A 42 -23.41 19.27 -11.58
CA ALA A 42 -21.99 18.96 -11.58
C ALA A 42 -21.34 19.44 -10.27
N GLY A 43 -20.69 18.52 -9.57
CA GLY A 43 -20.00 18.81 -8.31
C GLY A 43 -20.86 18.64 -7.05
N VAL A 44 -22.11 18.19 -7.16
CA VAL A 44 -22.83 17.66 -5.98
C VAL A 44 -22.04 16.47 -5.45
N ARG A 45 -21.65 16.57 -4.17
CA ARG A 45 -20.82 15.59 -3.48
C ARG A 45 -21.65 14.83 -2.47
N HIS A 46 -21.63 13.51 -2.57
CA HIS A 46 -22.13 12.61 -1.55
C HIS A 46 -20.92 11.97 -0.86
N SER A 47 -20.94 11.88 0.46
CA SER A 47 -19.88 11.22 1.24
C SER A 47 -20.45 10.06 2.01
N ALA A 48 -19.75 8.94 2.00
CA ALA A 48 -20.08 7.76 2.77
C ALA A 48 -18.98 7.47 3.81
N LEU A 49 -19.39 6.96 4.96
CA LEU A 49 -18.48 6.42 5.95
C LEU A 49 -18.43 4.90 5.80
N LEU A 50 -17.30 4.33 6.20
CA LEU A 50 -17.19 2.88 6.33
C LEU A 50 -17.75 2.42 7.66
N ASP A 51 -18.47 1.29 7.63
CA ASP A 51 -18.89 0.60 8.83
C ASP A 51 -17.73 -0.20 9.46
N GLY A 52 -18.00 -0.87 10.59
CA GLY A 52 -17.00 -1.71 11.27
C GLY A 52 -16.53 -2.93 10.46
N ASN A 53 -17.24 -3.28 9.39
CA ASN A 53 -16.89 -4.36 8.46
C ASN A 53 -16.27 -3.82 7.16
N HIS A 54 -15.97 -2.52 7.09
CA HIS A 54 -15.41 -1.83 5.93
C HIS A 54 -16.32 -1.82 4.69
N TYR A 55 -17.63 -1.79 4.90
CA TYR A 55 -18.63 -1.53 3.86
C TYR A 55 -19.02 -0.06 3.84
N PHE A 56 -19.33 0.44 2.65
CA PHE A 56 -19.87 1.78 2.45
C PHE A 56 -21.04 1.72 1.46
N GLN A 57 -22.02 2.61 1.65
CA GLN A 57 -23.19 2.70 0.78
C GLN A 57 -23.61 4.15 0.55
N PHE A 58 -24.21 4.39 -0.61
CA PHE A 58 -24.87 5.63 -0.96
C PHE A 58 -26.34 5.31 -1.21
N GLU A 59 -27.24 6.08 -0.59
CA GLU A 59 -28.68 5.85 -0.68
C GLU A 59 -29.32 6.89 -1.59
N ASN A 60 -30.42 6.52 -2.25
CA ASN A 60 -31.25 7.40 -3.06
C ASN A 60 -30.48 8.13 -4.18
N LEU A 61 -29.59 7.41 -4.88
CA LEU A 61 -28.92 7.93 -6.07
C LEU A 61 -29.93 8.03 -7.22
N LYS A 62 -29.98 9.20 -7.86
CA LYS A 62 -30.78 9.40 -9.06
C LYS A 62 -30.05 8.86 -10.29
N THR A 63 -30.80 8.57 -11.36
CA THR A 63 -30.23 8.27 -12.69
C THR A 63 -29.23 9.34 -13.11
N GLY A 64 -28.04 8.92 -13.54
CA GLY A 64 -26.96 9.84 -13.95
C GLY A 64 -25.58 9.21 -13.92
N GLU A 65 -24.58 10.03 -14.26
CA GLU A 65 -23.16 9.65 -14.17
C GLU A 65 -22.48 10.29 -12.96
N TYR A 66 -21.69 9.48 -12.26
CA TYR A 66 -20.97 9.89 -11.06
C TYR A 66 -19.51 9.44 -11.11
N GLU A 67 -18.65 10.12 -10.37
CA GLU A 67 -17.27 9.75 -10.09
C GLU A 67 -17.15 9.32 -8.64
N LEU A 68 -16.81 8.05 -8.43
CA LEU A 68 -16.48 7.51 -7.12
C LEU A 68 -14.98 7.65 -6.89
N ILE A 69 -14.62 8.32 -5.79
CA ILE A 69 -13.25 8.43 -5.31
C ILE A 69 -13.18 7.79 -3.93
N VAL A 70 -12.31 6.80 -3.80
CA VAL A 70 -12.02 6.12 -2.54
C VAL A 70 -10.54 6.30 -2.24
N ASP A 71 -10.24 7.05 -1.19
CA ASP A 71 -8.87 7.30 -0.76
C ASP A 71 -8.66 6.84 0.68
N SER A 72 -7.42 6.57 1.05
CA SER A 72 -7.01 6.28 2.42
C SER A 72 -5.84 7.15 2.81
N TYR A 73 -5.78 7.57 4.08
CA TYR A 73 -4.58 8.21 4.60
C TYR A 73 -3.44 7.22 4.85
N ASP A 74 -3.73 5.92 5.02
CA ASP A 74 -2.71 4.96 5.47
C ASP A 74 -2.42 3.86 4.47
N PHE A 75 -3.29 3.67 3.47
CA PHE A 75 -3.19 2.56 2.53
C PHE A 75 -3.23 3.01 1.08
N ILE A 76 -2.50 2.32 0.22
CA ILE A 76 -2.60 2.43 -1.23
C ILE A 76 -3.61 1.39 -1.70
N LEU A 77 -4.65 1.84 -2.40
CA LEU A 77 -5.67 0.95 -2.99
C LEU A 77 -5.25 0.48 -4.38
N SER A 78 -5.80 -0.66 -4.80
CA SER A 78 -5.54 -1.19 -6.14
C SER A 78 -5.98 -0.24 -7.23
N ASN A 79 -7.21 0.27 -7.10
CA ASN A 79 -7.83 1.37 -7.82
C ASN A 79 -8.58 2.24 -6.81
N SER A 80 -8.49 3.56 -6.97
CA SER A 80 -9.17 4.54 -6.10
C SER A 80 -10.24 5.35 -6.81
N ARG A 81 -10.38 5.22 -8.13
CA ARG A 81 -11.28 6.03 -8.95
C ARG A 81 -12.10 5.17 -9.88
N PHE A 82 -13.39 5.47 -9.93
CA PHE A 82 -14.34 4.75 -10.76
C PHE A 82 -15.37 5.70 -11.35
N ARG A 83 -15.83 5.37 -12.55
CA ARG A 83 -17.04 5.95 -13.13
C ARG A 83 -18.22 5.08 -12.70
N VAL A 84 -19.28 5.69 -12.19
CA VAL A 84 -20.51 5.01 -11.81
C VAL A 84 -21.64 5.52 -12.69
N GLN A 85 -22.36 4.62 -13.33
CA GLN A 85 -23.59 4.90 -14.07
C GLN A 85 -24.76 4.29 -13.30
N VAL A 86 -25.72 5.13 -12.95
CA VAL A 86 -26.94 4.74 -12.25
C VAL A 86 -28.10 4.87 -13.22
N ASP A 87 -28.89 3.81 -13.34
CA ASP A 87 -30.17 3.79 -14.04
C ASP A 87 -31.25 3.34 -13.05
N GLU A 88 -32.03 4.29 -12.55
CA GLU A 88 -33.10 4.09 -11.57
C GLU A 88 -34.28 3.29 -12.15
N GLU A 89 -34.58 3.44 -13.44
CA GLU A 89 -35.71 2.74 -14.08
C GLU A 89 -35.40 1.25 -14.28
N ALA A 90 -34.14 0.95 -14.60
CA ALA A 90 -33.68 -0.42 -14.77
C ALA A 90 -33.20 -1.08 -13.45
N ASP A 91 -33.05 -0.31 -12.37
CA ASP A 91 -32.42 -0.72 -11.10
C ASP A 91 -31.00 -1.27 -11.32
N ILE A 92 -30.21 -0.56 -12.14
CA ILE A 92 -28.86 -0.98 -12.52
C ILE A 92 -27.84 0.07 -12.06
N VAL A 93 -26.81 -0.39 -11.34
CA VAL A 93 -25.62 0.40 -11.03
C VAL A 93 -24.41 -0.25 -11.67
N GLN A 94 -23.82 0.42 -12.66
CA GLN A 94 -22.63 -0.05 -13.37
C GLN A 94 -21.42 0.77 -12.93
N VAL A 95 -20.32 0.07 -12.65
CA VAL A 95 -19.06 0.69 -12.25
C VAL A 95 -18.00 0.34 -13.28
N PHE A 96 -17.17 1.32 -13.61
CA PHE A 96 -16.04 1.19 -14.53
C PHE A 96 -14.79 1.74 -13.87
N GLU A 97 -13.65 1.13 -14.11
CA GLU A 97 -12.37 1.71 -13.73
C GLU A 97 -12.14 3.02 -14.47
N ASP A 98 -11.67 4.02 -13.70
CA ASP A 98 -11.28 5.31 -14.25
C ASP A 98 -9.89 5.71 -13.79
N TYR A 99 -9.18 6.44 -14.65
CA TYR A 99 -7.80 6.83 -14.45
C TYR A 99 -7.69 8.35 -14.39
N LEU A 100 -6.89 8.85 -13.45
CA LEU A 100 -6.66 10.28 -13.30
C LEU A 100 -6.15 10.90 -14.61
N ALA A 101 -6.73 12.05 -14.97
CA ALA A 101 -6.41 12.80 -16.18
C ALA A 101 -6.68 12.05 -17.51
N SER A 102 -7.47 10.97 -17.48
CA SER A 102 -8.00 10.35 -18.69
C SER A 102 -9.22 11.12 -19.21
N ARG A 103 -9.39 11.18 -20.54
CA ARG A 103 -10.60 11.72 -21.18
C ARG A 103 -11.71 10.67 -21.33
N SER A 104 -11.40 9.41 -21.01
CA SER A 104 -12.30 8.27 -21.17
C SER A 104 -12.02 7.21 -20.11
N PHE A 105 -13.05 6.54 -19.63
CA PHE A 105 -12.94 5.43 -18.68
C PHE A 105 -12.89 4.07 -19.39
N ASN A 106 -12.46 3.03 -18.66
CA ASN A 106 -12.29 1.70 -19.22
C ASN A 106 -13.62 0.96 -19.34
N ARG A 107 -14.30 1.08 -20.50
CA ARG A 107 -15.59 0.41 -20.76
C ARG A 107 -15.54 -1.13 -20.67
N SER A 108 -14.37 -1.74 -20.84
CA SER A 108 -14.22 -3.20 -20.72
C SER A 108 -14.21 -3.71 -19.28
N SER A 109 -14.05 -2.81 -18.31
CA SER A 109 -14.03 -3.12 -16.86
C SER A 109 -15.42 -3.04 -16.20
N ILE A 110 -16.49 -3.19 -16.98
CA ILE A 110 -17.86 -3.08 -16.47
C ILE A 110 -18.10 -4.05 -15.31
N PHE A 111 -18.56 -3.52 -14.19
CA PHE A 111 -18.95 -4.27 -13.01
C PHE A 111 -20.34 -3.84 -12.56
N ASN A 112 -21.28 -4.78 -12.55
CA ASN A 112 -22.64 -4.52 -12.08
C ASN A 112 -22.69 -4.70 -10.56
N VAL A 113 -22.98 -3.62 -9.86
CA VAL A 113 -23.13 -3.63 -8.40
C VAL A 113 -24.54 -4.06 -8.05
N THR A 114 -24.65 -5.07 -7.19
CA THR A 114 -25.92 -5.50 -6.60
C THR A 114 -25.75 -5.65 -5.10
N GLU A 115 -26.85 -5.83 -4.36
CA GLU A 115 -26.79 -6.13 -2.92
C GLU A 115 -25.93 -7.37 -2.62
N SER A 116 -26.01 -8.38 -3.48
CA SER A 116 -25.24 -9.63 -3.34
C SER A 116 -23.80 -9.54 -3.85
N THR A 117 -23.52 -8.57 -4.74
CA THR A 117 -22.21 -8.41 -5.40
C THR A 117 -21.76 -6.95 -5.29
N PRO A 118 -21.24 -6.53 -4.11
CA PRO A 118 -20.74 -5.18 -3.94
C PRO A 118 -19.43 -4.97 -4.71
N LEU A 119 -19.15 -3.72 -5.09
CA LEU A 119 -17.81 -3.33 -5.57
C LEU A 119 -16.77 -3.57 -4.48
N VAL A 120 -15.74 -4.38 -4.75
CA VAL A 120 -14.66 -4.70 -3.81
C VAL A 120 -13.38 -3.96 -4.22
N LEU A 121 -12.77 -3.26 -3.26
CA LEU A 121 -11.51 -2.55 -3.44
C LEU A 121 -10.44 -3.16 -2.52
N SER A 122 -9.36 -3.69 -3.09
CA SER A 122 -8.28 -4.29 -2.32
C SER A 122 -7.21 -3.26 -1.93
N VAL A 123 -6.73 -3.35 -0.69
CA VAL A 123 -5.50 -2.68 -0.26
C VAL A 123 -4.29 -3.36 -0.90
N LYS A 124 -3.41 -2.58 -1.55
CA LYS A 124 -2.13 -3.06 -2.08
C LYS A 124 -1.05 -3.08 -1.01
N GLU A 125 -0.84 -1.94 -0.35
CA GLU A 125 0.24 -1.77 0.61
C GLU A 125 -0.02 -0.57 1.54
N PRO A 126 0.59 -0.53 2.73
CA PRO A 126 0.58 0.66 3.58
C PRO A 126 1.39 1.80 2.96
N LYS A 127 0.87 3.04 3.06
CA LYS A 127 1.58 4.25 2.67
C LYS A 127 2.77 4.48 3.59
N GLN A 128 3.93 4.71 2.99
CA GLN A 128 5.15 5.10 3.71
C GLN A 128 5.39 6.59 3.52
N PHE A 129 5.20 7.36 4.59
CA PHE A 129 5.42 8.81 4.59
C PHE A 129 6.83 9.20 5.02
N TYR A 130 7.49 8.31 5.74
CA TYR A 130 8.87 8.50 6.17
C TYR A 130 9.78 7.79 5.20
N GLU A 131 10.74 8.52 4.65
CA GLU A 131 11.88 7.88 4.04
C GLU A 131 12.61 7.10 5.15
N SER A 132 12.62 5.78 5.04
CA SER A 132 13.61 4.99 5.76
C SER A 132 14.98 5.54 5.39
N ALA A 133 15.86 5.76 6.36
CA ALA A 133 17.23 6.19 6.10
C ALA A 133 17.94 5.14 5.22
N SER A 134 17.77 5.28 3.91
CA SER A 134 18.47 4.57 2.85
C SER A 134 19.93 5.01 2.91
N GLY A 135 20.66 4.41 3.84
CA GLY A 135 21.96 4.88 4.28
C GLY A 135 22.48 4.17 5.54
N SER A 136 21.79 3.15 6.06
CA SER A 136 22.40 2.27 7.06
C SER A 136 23.67 1.68 6.46
N ILE A 137 24.78 1.80 7.19
CA ILE A 137 26.07 1.19 6.81
C ILE A 137 25.87 -0.29 6.48
N MET A 138 24.92 -0.94 7.14
CA MET A 138 24.59 -2.34 6.89
C MET A 138 23.97 -2.57 5.51
N ASP A 139 23.09 -1.68 5.04
CA ASP A 139 22.51 -1.77 3.70
C ASP A 139 23.57 -1.52 2.61
N MET A 140 24.53 -0.63 2.89
CA MET A 140 25.70 -0.44 2.02
C MET A 140 26.57 -1.70 1.97
N VAL A 141 26.81 -2.35 3.11
CA VAL A 141 27.59 -3.60 3.18
C VAL A 141 26.87 -4.76 2.47
N TYR A 142 25.55 -4.85 2.59
CA TYR A 142 24.76 -5.90 1.94
C TYR A 142 24.60 -5.72 0.42
N ASN A 143 24.67 -4.48 -0.07
CA ASN A 143 24.61 -4.17 -1.50
C ASN A 143 25.99 -3.95 -2.14
N SER A 144 27.06 -4.04 -1.36
CA SER A 144 28.46 -4.01 -1.81
C SER A 144 28.84 -5.30 -2.56
N PRO A 145 29.93 -5.30 -3.37
CA PRO A 145 30.52 -6.51 -3.95
C PRO A 145 30.79 -7.65 -2.95
N LEU A 146 30.98 -7.34 -1.66
CA LEU A 146 31.15 -8.33 -0.59
C LEU A 146 29.84 -8.73 0.09
N GLY A 147 28.71 -8.15 -0.31
CA GLY A 147 27.41 -8.36 0.33
C GLY A 147 26.93 -9.81 0.31
N PHE A 148 27.34 -10.60 -0.68
CA PHE A 148 27.01 -12.04 -0.73
C PHE A 148 27.59 -12.83 0.45
N ILE A 149 28.72 -12.37 1.02
CA ILE A 149 29.37 -12.97 2.17
C ILE A 149 28.53 -12.72 3.43
N PHE A 150 28.08 -11.49 3.61
CA PHE A 150 27.33 -11.06 4.79
C PHE A 150 25.87 -11.54 4.77
N LYS A 151 25.30 -11.80 3.58
CA LYS A 151 23.95 -12.37 3.43
C LYS A 151 23.84 -13.83 3.91
N ASN A 152 24.95 -14.56 4.03
CA ASN A 152 24.96 -15.95 4.50
C ASN A 152 25.79 -16.09 5.78
N ARG A 153 25.16 -16.62 6.85
CA ARG A 153 25.79 -16.78 8.17
C ARG A 153 27.07 -17.62 8.13
N LEU A 154 27.12 -18.66 7.30
CA LEU A 154 28.31 -19.50 7.14
C LEU A 154 29.46 -18.72 6.50
N TYR A 155 29.18 -18.01 5.40
CA TYR A 155 30.21 -17.23 4.70
C TYR A 155 30.70 -16.04 5.53
N THR A 156 29.82 -15.43 6.32
CA THR A 156 30.21 -14.39 7.28
C THR A 156 31.21 -14.91 8.30
N ILE A 157 30.96 -16.10 8.88
CA ILE A 157 31.88 -16.72 9.86
C ILE A 157 33.23 -17.02 9.21
N ILE A 158 33.23 -17.63 8.02
CA ILE A 158 34.45 -17.95 7.29
C ILE A 158 35.26 -16.68 6.98
N PHE A 159 34.58 -15.61 6.55
CA PHE A 159 35.22 -14.32 6.28
C PHE A 159 35.95 -13.75 7.49
N PHE A 160 35.32 -13.76 8.67
CA PHE A 160 35.97 -13.28 9.89
C PHE A 160 37.15 -14.17 10.31
N ILE A 161 37.06 -15.50 10.15
CA ILE A 161 38.18 -16.41 10.43
C ILE A 161 39.37 -16.10 9.50
N CYS A 162 39.13 -15.96 8.20
CA CYS A 162 40.18 -15.61 7.24
C CYS A 162 40.82 -14.25 7.56
N LEU A 163 39.98 -13.25 7.91
CA LEU A 163 40.45 -11.91 8.28
C LEU A 163 41.31 -11.96 9.55
N SER A 164 40.92 -12.74 10.55
CA SER A 164 41.72 -12.96 11.76
C SER A 164 43.05 -13.65 11.47
N ILE A 165 43.09 -14.66 10.60
CA ILE A 165 44.34 -15.34 10.22
C ILE A 165 45.27 -14.39 9.46
N MET A 166 44.73 -13.54 8.58
CA MET A 166 45.52 -12.55 7.84
C MET A 166 46.06 -11.41 8.72
N ALA A 167 45.28 -10.96 9.71
CA ALA A 167 45.67 -9.88 10.61
C ALA A 167 46.47 -10.36 11.82
N ALA A 168 46.42 -11.64 12.17
CA ALA A 168 47.13 -12.17 13.34
C ALA A 168 48.66 -11.94 13.28
N PRO A 169 49.38 -12.16 12.16
CA PRO A 169 50.82 -11.93 12.11
C PRO A 169 51.19 -10.46 12.34
N THR A 170 50.44 -9.53 11.77
CA THR A 170 50.71 -8.09 11.91
C THR A 170 50.38 -7.58 13.32
N ILE A 171 49.32 -8.10 13.94
CA ILE A 171 48.99 -7.77 15.34
C ILE A 171 50.04 -8.35 16.29
N LEU A 172 50.50 -9.59 16.06
CA LEU A 172 51.55 -10.23 16.86
C LEU A 172 52.88 -9.48 16.72
N GLN A 173 53.26 -9.06 15.51
CA GLN A 173 54.44 -8.21 15.27
C GLN A 173 54.40 -6.89 16.03
N TYR A 174 53.22 -6.28 16.18
CA TYR A 174 53.06 -5.01 16.88
C TYR A 174 53.17 -5.16 18.41
N ILE A 175 52.60 -6.24 18.98
CA ILE A 175 52.57 -6.48 20.42
C ILE A 175 53.87 -7.10 20.91
N ASN A 176 54.45 -8.00 20.12
CA ASN A 176 55.67 -8.71 20.49
C ASN A 176 56.48 -9.07 19.22
N PRO A 177 57.39 -8.17 18.78
CA PRO A 177 58.11 -8.32 17.51
C PRO A 177 59.04 -9.55 17.44
N GLU A 178 59.31 -10.22 18.55
CA GLU A 178 60.13 -11.44 18.60
C GLU A 178 59.36 -12.76 18.41
N LEU A 179 58.02 -12.72 18.35
CA LEU A 179 57.16 -13.90 18.14
C LEU A 179 56.67 -14.04 16.68
N ALA A 180 57.11 -13.17 15.79
CA ALA A 180 56.70 -13.08 14.39
C ALA A 180 57.39 -14.08 13.46
#